data_AF-A0A5B7AFW4-F1
#
_entry.id   AF-A0A5B7AFW4-F1
#
_cell.length_a   1.000
_cell.length_b   1.000
_cell.length_c   1.000
_cell.angle_alpha   90.00
_cell.angle_beta   90.00
_cell.angle_gamma   90.00
#
_symmetry.space_group_name_H-M   'P 1'
#
loop_
_entity.id
_entity.type
_entity.pdbx_description
1 polymer ?
#
loop_
_entity_poly.entity_id
_entity_poly.type
_entity_poly.pdbx_seq_one_letter_code
_entity_poly.pdbx_strand_id
1 'polypeptide(L)'
;MTPTAPHSSPFSLIFKIGAYKSFSEISPFLQFANFTCNQALLEVLEGFDRIHIIDFDIGYGGQWASFMQELALRSGNAPSLKITAFASPSAHDQIELGLTLTRENLNHFASEINMAFEFEILSLDSLNSASWSLPLHVSENEAIAVNLPVCSFSNYQLSLPLVLRFVKQLSPKIVVSVDRGCDRTDVPFPSHVIHALQSYSNLLESLDAVNVNPDALQKIERFLVQPGIEKIVMGRFRSLEKMPHWRTLFLSSGFSPLTFSNFTESQAECVVKRTPVRGFHVEKRQSSLVLCWQRKELISASAWRC
;
A
#
# COMPACT_ATOMS: atom_id res chain seq x y z
N MET A 1 -2.04 -31.87 17.12
CA MET A 1 -0.76 -31.50 16.49
C MET A 1 -0.82 -30.02 16.19
N THR A 2 -0.16 -29.21 16.99
CA THR A 2 0.02 -27.79 16.71
C THR A 2 0.84 -27.66 15.42
N PRO A 3 0.42 -26.85 14.42
CA PRO A 3 1.27 -26.59 13.28
C PRO A 3 2.53 -25.89 13.78
N THR A 4 3.69 -26.54 13.63
CA THR A 4 4.98 -25.89 13.83
C THR A 4 5.08 -24.78 12.78
N ALA A 5 5.13 -23.53 13.25
CA ALA A 5 5.41 -22.38 12.39
C ALA A 5 6.71 -22.67 11.63
N PRO A 6 6.75 -22.48 10.30
CA PRO A 6 7.97 -22.74 9.55
C PRO A 6 9.08 -21.84 10.08
N HIS A 7 10.17 -22.47 10.55
CA HIS A 7 11.35 -21.81 11.08
C HIS A 7 11.81 -20.69 10.14
N SER A 8 11.79 -19.46 10.63
CA SER A 8 11.97 -18.22 9.87
C SER A 8 13.45 -17.85 9.72
N SER A 9 14.09 -18.32 8.66
CA SER A 9 15.49 -18.01 8.33
C SER A 9 15.63 -16.66 7.59
N PRO A 10 16.75 -15.89 7.78
CA PRO A 10 17.06 -14.66 7.03
C PRO A 10 16.97 -14.81 5.50
N PHE A 11 17.21 -16.01 4.96
CA PHE A 11 17.05 -16.32 3.55
C PHE A 11 15.64 -16.02 3.02
N SER A 12 14.59 -16.14 3.86
CA SER A 12 13.21 -15.86 3.47
C SER A 12 13.00 -14.40 3.06
N LEU A 13 13.67 -13.45 3.72
CA LEU A 13 13.53 -12.03 3.40
C LEU A 13 14.15 -11.68 2.04
N ILE A 14 15.33 -12.23 1.75
CA ILE A 14 16.01 -12.06 0.45
C ILE A 14 15.13 -12.59 -0.69
N PHE A 15 14.52 -13.76 -0.52
CA PHE A 15 13.61 -14.31 -1.53
C PHE A 15 12.36 -13.46 -1.73
N LYS A 16 11.78 -12.90 -0.65
CA LYS A 16 10.64 -11.99 -0.76
C LYS A 16 11.00 -10.69 -1.48
N ILE A 17 12.16 -10.09 -1.18
CA ILE A 17 12.66 -8.90 -1.89
C ILE A 17 12.88 -9.23 -3.37
N GLY A 18 13.52 -10.36 -3.67
CA GLY A 18 13.73 -10.82 -5.05
C GLY A 18 12.43 -11.08 -5.81
N ALA A 19 11.43 -11.66 -5.14
CA ALA A 19 10.10 -11.86 -5.71
C ALA A 19 9.37 -10.53 -5.94
N TYR A 20 9.44 -9.58 -5.00
CA TYR A 20 8.87 -8.23 -5.16
C TYR A 20 9.49 -7.49 -6.34
N LYS A 21 10.81 -7.54 -6.46
CA LYS A 21 11.53 -6.98 -7.61
C LYS A 21 11.07 -7.62 -8.91
N SER A 22 11.06 -8.95 -8.99
CA SER A 22 10.60 -9.67 -10.18
C SER A 22 9.16 -9.30 -10.54
N PHE A 23 8.27 -9.23 -9.56
CA PHE A 23 6.87 -8.82 -9.77
C PHE A 23 6.76 -7.40 -10.32
N SER A 24 7.57 -6.46 -9.82
CA SER A 24 7.57 -5.07 -10.29
C SER A 24 8.13 -4.89 -11.72
N GLU A 25 8.95 -5.82 -12.20
CA GLU A 25 9.52 -5.81 -13.55
C GLU A 25 8.57 -6.46 -14.57
N ILE A 26 7.79 -7.46 -14.13
CA ILE A 26 6.94 -8.29 -14.98
C ILE A 26 5.51 -7.75 -15.07
N SER A 27 5.01 -7.12 -14.01
CA SER A 27 3.62 -6.66 -13.92
C SER A 27 3.54 -5.15 -13.62
N PRO A 28 2.63 -4.39 -14.27
CA PRO A 28 2.41 -2.98 -13.94
C PRO A 28 1.73 -2.79 -12.58
N PHE A 29 1.31 -3.87 -11.90
CA PHE A 29 0.52 -3.84 -10.67
C PHE A 29 1.08 -2.89 -9.60
N LEU A 30 2.37 -3.05 -9.25
CA LEU A 30 2.99 -2.25 -8.19
C LEU A 30 3.22 -0.80 -8.63
N GLN A 31 3.66 -0.60 -9.87
CA GLN A 31 3.92 0.73 -10.41
C GLN A 31 2.64 1.53 -10.54
N PHE A 32 1.55 0.89 -11.01
CA PHE A 32 0.22 1.50 -11.07
C PHE A 32 -0.22 1.95 -9.67
N ALA A 33 -0.16 1.07 -8.67
CA ALA A 33 -0.56 1.41 -7.30
C ALA A 33 0.26 2.58 -6.74
N ASN A 34 1.59 2.45 -6.80
CA ASN A 34 2.51 3.43 -6.21
C ASN A 34 2.43 4.78 -6.92
N PHE A 35 2.52 4.82 -8.26
CA PHE A 35 2.60 6.07 -8.99
C PHE A 35 1.26 6.80 -9.00
N THR A 36 0.14 6.09 -9.15
CA THR A 36 -1.19 6.71 -9.06
C THR A 36 -1.40 7.39 -7.70
N CYS A 37 -1.05 6.71 -6.60
CA CYS A 37 -1.13 7.30 -5.27
C CYS A 37 -0.14 8.46 -5.09
N ASN A 38 1.12 8.29 -5.51
CA ASN A 38 2.14 9.33 -5.43
C ASN A 38 1.74 10.58 -6.21
N GLN A 39 1.13 10.44 -7.39
CA GLN A 39 0.71 11.59 -8.17
C GLN A 39 -0.39 12.39 -7.49
N ALA A 40 -1.37 11.71 -6.87
CA ALA A 40 -2.38 12.38 -6.07
C ALA A 40 -1.80 13.05 -4.82
N LEU A 41 -0.81 12.43 -4.17
CA LEU A 41 -0.07 13.03 -3.07
C LEU A 41 0.67 14.30 -3.53
N LEU A 42 1.44 14.22 -4.62
CA LEU A 42 2.21 15.35 -5.15
C LEU A 42 1.33 16.55 -5.49
N GLU A 43 0.14 16.32 -6.07
CA GLU A 43 -0.80 17.40 -6.40
C GLU A 43 -1.38 18.09 -5.17
N VAL A 44 -1.69 17.35 -4.10
CA VAL A 44 -2.26 17.94 -2.87
C VAL A 44 -1.20 18.56 -1.96
N LEU A 45 0.02 18.06 -2.02
CA LEU A 45 1.14 18.48 -1.17
C LEU A 45 2.01 19.57 -1.82
N GLU A 46 1.64 20.04 -3.01
CA GLU A 46 2.32 21.15 -3.67
C GLU A 46 2.28 22.41 -2.79
N GLY A 47 3.44 23.08 -2.66
CA GLY A 47 3.58 24.32 -1.91
C GLY A 47 3.83 24.19 -0.41
N PHE A 48 3.90 22.97 0.15
CA PHE A 48 4.31 22.75 1.54
C PHE A 48 5.82 22.51 1.65
N ASP A 49 6.50 23.19 2.56
CA ASP A 49 7.93 23.00 2.78
C ASP A 49 8.24 21.76 3.63
N ARG A 50 7.26 21.28 4.42
CA ARG A 50 7.38 20.08 5.24
C ARG A 50 6.26 19.10 4.93
N ILE A 51 6.63 17.88 4.57
CA ILE A 51 5.68 16.81 4.28
C ILE A 51 5.88 15.71 5.32
N HIS A 52 4.80 15.32 6.00
CA HIS A 52 4.77 14.18 6.89
C HIS A 52 3.84 13.10 6.34
N ILE A 53 4.43 11.99 5.92
CA ILE A 53 3.72 10.81 5.46
C ILE A 53 3.53 9.85 6.63
N ILE A 54 2.30 9.38 6.80
CA ILE A 54 1.96 8.30 7.73
C ILE A 54 1.56 7.09 6.90
N ASP A 55 2.31 6.00 7.04
CA ASP A 55 2.19 4.82 6.20
C ASP A 55 1.84 3.56 7.03
N PHE A 56 0.81 2.83 6.60
CA PHE A 56 0.31 1.62 7.25
C PHE A 56 0.74 0.30 6.58
N ASP A 57 1.55 0.36 5.51
CA ASP A 57 2.12 -0.78 4.79
C ASP A 57 3.37 -0.37 3.96
N ILE A 58 4.46 -0.03 4.66
CA ILE A 58 5.66 0.59 4.03
C ILE A 58 6.33 -0.34 3.01
N GLY A 59 6.04 -1.64 3.09
CA GLY A 59 6.62 -2.67 2.22
C GLY A 59 8.15 -2.64 2.24
N TYR A 60 8.74 -2.43 1.07
CA TYR A 60 10.19 -2.30 0.87
C TYR A 60 10.62 -0.87 0.52
N GLY A 61 9.76 0.13 0.75
CA GLY A 61 10.09 1.55 0.51
C GLY A 61 10.06 2.00 -0.95
N GLY A 62 9.77 1.12 -1.92
CA GLY A 62 9.81 1.46 -3.35
C GLY A 62 8.87 2.62 -3.75
N GLN A 63 7.68 2.70 -3.14
CA GLN A 63 6.77 3.83 -3.34
C GLN A 63 7.42 5.15 -2.92
N TRP A 64 8.05 5.18 -1.75
CA TRP A 64 8.61 6.39 -1.15
C TRP A 64 9.91 6.84 -1.82
N ALA A 65 10.74 5.90 -2.28
CA ALA A 65 11.88 6.26 -3.13
C ALA A 65 11.43 6.99 -4.41
N SER A 66 10.41 6.46 -5.09
CA SER A 66 9.86 7.14 -6.29
C SER A 66 9.19 8.47 -5.98
N PHE A 67 8.54 8.61 -4.82
CA PHE A 67 7.94 9.87 -4.38
C PHE A 67 9.00 10.93 -4.07
N MET A 68 10.06 10.56 -3.36
CA MET A 68 11.21 11.43 -3.10
C MET A 68 11.86 11.93 -4.39
N GLN A 69 12.03 11.05 -5.37
CA GLN A 69 12.59 11.41 -6.67
C GLN A 69 11.73 12.47 -7.37
N GLU A 70 10.41 12.29 -7.40
CA GLU A 70 9.48 13.26 -8.00
C GLU A 70 9.47 14.61 -7.26
N LEU A 71 9.50 14.59 -5.93
CA LEU A 71 9.61 15.82 -5.13
C LEU A 71 10.88 16.60 -5.47
N ALA A 72 12.03 15.93 -5.50
CA ALA A 72 13.31 16.56 -5.82
C ALA A 72 13.35 17.16 -7.24
N LEU A 73 12.61 16.59 -8.20
CA LEU A 73 12.55 17.08 -9.58
C LEU A 73 11.62 18.29 -9.78
N ARG A 74 10.58 18.44 -8.97
CA ARG A 74 9.54 19.46 -9.16
C ARG A 74 9.87 20.81 -8.51
N SER A 75 10.61 20.81 -7.42
CA SER A 75 10.85 22.00 -6.62
C SER A 75 12.29 22.50 -6.75
N GLY A 76 12.47 23.80 -6.93
CA GLY A 76 13.79 24.44 -6.89
C GLY A 76 14.51 24.29 -5.53
N ASN A 77 13.74 24.09 -4.45
CA ASN A 77 14.19 23.63 -3.14
C ASN A 77 13.30 22.46 -2.69
N ALA A 78 13.86 21.25 -2.56
CA ALA A 78 13.11 20.07 -2.11
C ALA A 78 12.54 20.26 -0.70
N PRO A 79 11.25 19.95 -0.46
CA PRO A 79 10.69 19.99 0.89
C PRO A 79 11.36 18.95 1.78
N SER A 80 11.34 19.17 3.09
CA SER A 80 11.75 18.12 4.03
C SER A 80 10.67 17.06 4.14
N LEU A 81 11.06 15.79 4.13
CA LEU A 81 10.14 14.66 4.18
C LEU A 81 10.33 13.87 5.48
N LYS A 82 9.26 13.70 6.24
CA LYS A 82 9.18 12.74 7.34
C LYS A 82 8.27 11.58 6.93
N ILE A 83 8.69 10.34 7.18
CA ILE A 83 7.84 9.16 7.06
C ILE A 83 7.72 8.49 8.42
N THR A 84 6.49 8.26 8.87
CA THR A 84 6.20 7.40 10.02
C THR A 84 5.52 6.14 9.54
N ALA A 85 6.20 5.01 9.68
CA ALA A 85 5.71 3.69 9.29
C ALA A 85 5.14 2.93 10.48
N PHE A 86 3.91 2.45 10.36
CA PHE A 86 3.32 1.56 11.35
C PHE A 86 3.75 0.11 11.14
N ALA A 87 4.34 -0.47 12.19
CA ALA A 87 4.75 -1.87 12.23
C ALA A 87 3.73 -2.71 13.00
N SER A 88 3.52 -3.94 12.54
CA SER A 88 2.73 -4.93 13.28
C SER A 88 3.61 -5.73 14.24
N PRO A 89 3.19 -5.93 15.50
CA PRO A 89 3.92 -6.76 16.45
C PRO A 89 3.96 -8.25 16.08
N SER A 90 3.12 -8.76 15.17
CA SER A 90 2.85 -10.20 15.07
C SER A 90 3.93 -11.07 14.39
N ALA A 91 5.11 -10.55 14.06
CA ALA A 91 6.27 -11.39 13.68
C ALA A 91 7.58 -10.68 14.05
N HIS A 92 8.03 -10.90 15.28
CA HIS A 92 9.04 -10.07 15.96
C HIS A 92 10.37 -9.93 15.19
N ASP A 93 10.90 -10.96 14.52
CA ASP A 93 12.30 -10.86 14.04
C ASP A 93 12.46 -10.43 12.56
N GLN A 94 11.62 -10.92 11.64
CA GLN A 94 11.75 -10.59 10.20
C GLN A 94 11.09 -9.26 9.81
N ILE A 95 10.01 -8.87 10.49
CA ILE A 95 9.37 -7.57 10.23
C ILE A 95 10.32 -6.47 10.69
N GLU A 96 10.95 -6.62 11.85
CA GLU A 96 11.93 -5.66 12.36
C GLU A 96 13.16 -5.54 11.43
N LEU A 97 13.71 -6.67 10.96
CA LEU A 97 14.82 -6.65 10.00
C LEU A 97 14.42 -6.00 8.66
N GLY A 98 13.26 -6.38 8.10
CA GLY A 98 12.77 -5.83 6.83
C GLY A 98 12.49 -4.32 6.91
N LEU A 99 11.92 -3.86 8.02
CA LEU A 99 11.67 -2.44 8.26
C LEU A 99 12.97 -1.66 8.50
N THR A 100 13.94 -2.26 9.19
CA THR A 100 15.25 -1.63 9.40
C THR A 100 16.00 -1.47 8.08
N LEU A 101 16.02 -2.51 7.24
CA LEU A 101 16.57 -2.41 5.89
C LEU A 101 15.84 -1.37 5.03
N THR A 102 14.51 -1.28 5.16
CA THR A 102 13.72 -0.26 4.45
C THR A 102 14.09 1.15 4.91
N ARG A 103 14.25 1.37 6.23
CA ARG A 103 14.72 2.64 6.80
C ARG A 103 16.10 3.01 6.25
N GLU A 104 17.05 2.09 6.28
CA GLU A 104 18.42 2.31 5.80
C GLU A 104 18.43 2.67 4.31
N ASN A 105 17.71 1.91 3.48
CA ASN A 105 17.62 2.17 2.04
C ASN A 105 17.00 3.53 1.73
N LEU A 106 15.93 3.92 2.44
CA LEU A 106 15.29 5.22 2.24
C LEU A 106 16.16 6.38 2.71
N ASN A 107 16.85 6.23 3.86
CA ASN A 107 17.81 7.23 4.33
C ASN A 107 18.98 7.40 3.34
N HIS A 108 19.50 6.29 2.83
CA HIS A 108 20.56 6.30 1.83
C HIS A 108 20.09 7.01 0.56
N PHE A 109 18.94 6.63 0.01
CA PHE A 109 18.37 7.25 -1.19
C PHE A 109 18.14 8.76 -1.00
N ALA A 110 17.57 9.17 0.14
CA ALA A 110 17.37 10.59 0.46
C ALA A 110 18.70 11.37 0.48
N SER A 111 19.77 10.76 1.01
CA SER A 111 21.11 11.36 1.02
C SER A 111 21.68 11.53 -0.39
N GLU A 112 21.47 10.57 -1.29
CA GLU A 112 21.95 10.64 -2.69
C GLU A 112 21.32 11.80 -3.46
N ILE A 113 20.06 12.12 -3.17
CA ILE A 113 19.33 13.22 -3.80
C ILE A 113 19.37 14.53 -2.98
N ASN A 114 20.16 14.59 -1.90
CA ASN A 114 20.28 15.73 -0.99
C ASN A 114 18.95 16.21 -0.39
N MET A 115 18.04 15.29 -0.05
CA MET A 115 16.75 15.59 0.59
C MET A 115 16.86 15.50 2.11
N ALA A 116 16.33 16.51 2.81
CA ALA A 116 16.17 16.44 4.27
C ALA A 116 15.09 15.40 4.61
N PHE A 117 15.49 14.32 5.28
CA PHE A 117 14.63 13.16 5.48
C PHE A 117 14.70 12.60 6.91
N GLU A 118 13.53 12.24 7.45
CA GLU A 118 13.37 11.57 8.75
C GLU A 118 12.49 10.33 8.59
N PHE A 119 12.87 9.21 9.22
CA PHE A 119 12.09 7.98 9.21
C PHE A 119 11.89 7.42 10.61
N GLU A 120 10.63 7.29 11.00
CA GLU A 120 10.18 6.81 12.31
C GLU A 120 9.37 5.52 12.16
N ILE A 121 9.56 4.57 13.08
CA ILE A 121 8.73 3.35 13.16
C ILE A 121 7.93 3.38 14.44
N LEU A 122 6.63 3.14 14.33
CA LEU A 122 5.75 3.03 15.49
C LEU A 122 4.97 1.73 15.48
N SER A 123 4.75 1.16 16.67
CA SER A 123 3.90 -0.02 16.82
C SER A 123 2.45 0.35 16.56
N LEU A 124 1.71 -0.53 15.89
CA LEU A 124 0.26 -0.43 15.77
C LEU A 124 -0.45 -0.41 17.15
N ASP A 125 0.14 -1.00 18.20
CA ASP A 125 -0.41 -0.95 19.56
C ASP A 125 -0.45 0.47 20.13
N SER A 126 0.43 1.35 19.63
CA SER A 126 0.48 2.76 20.01
C SER A 126 -0.79 3.52 19.61
N LEU A 127 -1.60 2.99 18.67
CA LEU A 127 -2.90 3.58 18.32
C LEU A 127 -3.92 3.51 19.46
N ASN A 128 -3.80 2.52 20.35
CA ASN A 128 -4.67 2.35 21.51
C ASN A 128 -4.14 3.11 22.74
N SER A 129 -2.85 3.46 22.74
CA SER A 129 -2.25 4.21 23.82
C SER A 129 -2.40 5.71 23.56
N ALA A 130 -2.74 6.48 24.59
CA ALA A 130 -2.67 7.95 24.55
C ALA A 130 -1.22 8.48 24.39
N SER A 131 -0.24 7.58 24.21
CA SER A 131 1.19 7.86 24.13
C SER A 131 1.65 8.49 22.82
N TRP A 132 0.92 8.35 21.70
CA TRP A 132 1.21 9.18 20.54
C TRP A 132 0.64 10.57 20.81
N SER A 133 1.51 11.51 21.17
CA SER A 133 1.20 12.93 21.18
C SER A 133 0.84 13.37 19.76
N LEU A 134 -0.46 13.38 19.44
CA LEU A 134 -0.97 14.03 18.23
C LEU A 134 -0.29 15.41 18.13
N PRO A 135 0.21 15.81 16.95
CA PRO A 135 0.73 17.16 16.79
C PRO A 135 -0.42 18.13 17.07
N LEU A 136 -0.47 18.69 18.28
CA LEU A 136 -1.53 19.61 18.72
C LEU A 136 -1.55 20.88 17.84
N HIS A 137 -0.43 21.15 17.16
CA HIS A 137 -0.28 22.21 16.16
C HIS A 137 0.60 21.73 15.00
N VAL A 138 0.00 21.23 13.93
CA VAL A 138 0.68 21.13 12.63
C VAL A 138 0.86 22.58 12.16
N SER A 139 2.11 22.98 11.95
CA SER A 139 2.42 24.32 11.45
C SER A 139 1.75 24.56 10.08
N GLU A 140 1.40 25.81 9.74
CA GLU A 140 0.72 26.11 8.46
C GLU A 140 1.50 25.63 7.21
N ASN A 141 2.81 25.47 7.36
CA ASN A 141 3.75 25.05 6.32
C ASN A 141 4.08 23.55 6.34
N GLU A 142 3.32 22.76 7.12
CA GLU A 142 3.45 21.31 7.20
C GLU A 142 2.17 20.64 6.74
N ALA A 143 2.31 19.62 5.89
CA ALA A 143 1.20 18.81 5.44
C ALA A 143 1.37 17.35 5.85
N ILE A 144 0.35 16.84 6.54
CA ILE A 144 0.22 15.41 6.80
C ILE A 144 -0.53 14.75 5.65
N ALA A 145 0.00 13.67 5.11
CA ALA A 145 -0.70 12.77 4.21
C ALA A 145 -0.61 11.32 4.71
N VAL A 146 -1.61 10.51 4.36
CA VAL A 146 -1.72 9.14 4.85
C VAL A 146 -1.79 8.16 3.69
N ASN A 147 -0.94 7.13 3.72
CA ASN A 147 -1.06 5.95 2.88
C ASN A 147 -1.71 4.82 3.69
N LEU A 148 -2.96 4.48 3.36
CA LEU A 148 -3.78 3.54 4.11
C LEU A 148 -4.32 2.41 3.21
N PRO A 149 -3.50 1.41 2.84
CA PRO A 149 -3.98 0.25 2.07
C PRO A 149 -4.99 -0.58 2.87
N VAL A 150 -6.21 -0.73 2.36
CA VAL A 150 -7.31 -1.38 3.11
C VAL A 150 -7.01 -2.85 3.41
N CYS A 151 -6.39 -3.56 2.47
CA CYS A 151 -6.08 -4.98 2.61
C CYS A 151 -5.10 -5.28 3.75
N SER A 152 -4.36 -4.28 4.24
CA SER A 152 -3.41 -4.45 5.35
C SER A 152 -4.09 -4.89 6.64
N PHE A 153 -5.34 -4.47 6.86
CA PHE A 153 -6.11 -4.70 8.09
C PHE A 153 -6.78 -6.08 8.19
N SER A 154 -6.80 -6.88 7.12
CA SER A 154 -7.38 -8.23 7.10
C SER A 154 -6.77 -9.20 8.12
N ASN A 155 -5.53 -8.94 8.58
CA ASN A 155 -4.81 -9.76 9.56
C ASN A 155 -4.70 -9.13 10.95
N TYR A 156 -5.09 -7.88 11.12
CA TYR A 156 -4.89 -7.18 12.39
C TYR A 156 -6.09 -7.40 13.30
N GLN A 157 -5.83 -7.53 14.60
CA GLN A 157 -6.87 -7.41 15.64
C GLN A 157 -7.39 -5.97 15.74
N LEU A 158 -6.76 -5.01 15.07
CA LEU A 158 -7.20 -3.63 15.00
C LEU A 158 -8.26 -3.47 13.92
N SER A 159 -9.42 -2.96 14.34
CA SER A 159 -10.52 -2.70 13.44
C SER A 159 -10.25 -1.43 12.62
N LEU A 160 -10.51 -1.50 11.31
CA LEU A 160 -10.41 -0.35 10.41
C LEU A 160 -11.10 0.92 10.95
N PRO A 161 -12.28 0.86 11.62
CA PRO A 161 -12.88 2.03 12.27
C PRO A 161 -11.99 2.75 13.30
N LEU A 162 -11.21 2.02 14.10
CA LEU A 162 -10.29 2.63 15.07
C LEU A 162 -9.17 3.39 14.35
N VAL A 163 -8.63 2.82 13.28
CA VAL A 163 -7.58 3.45 12.47
C VAL A 163 -8.13 4.68 11.76
N LEU A 164 -9.33 4.60 11.19
CA LEU A 164 -9.99 5.75 10.55
C LEU A 164 -10.23 6.89 11.54
N ARG A 165 -10.62 6.58 12.79
CA ARG A 165 -10.75 7.59 13.86
C ARG A 165 -9.42 8.27 14.16
N PHE A 166 -8.33 7.50 14.28
CA PHE A 166 -7.00 8.05 14.47
C PHE A 166 -6.57 8.94 13.29
N VAL A 167 -6.76 8.46 12.05
CA VAL A 167 -6.46 9.22 10.84
C VAL A 167 -7.27 10.52 10.76
N LYS A 168 -8.52 10.54 11.21
CA LYS A 168 -9.31 11.78 11.34
C LYS A 168 -8.69 12.77 12.31
N GLN A 169 -8.19 12.32 13.46
CA GLN A 169 -7.59 13.20 14.47
C GLN A 169 -6.32 13.89 13.95
N LEU A 170 -5.61 13.26 13.01
CA LEU A 170 -4.44 13.83 12.35
C LEU A 170 -4.79 14.96 11.35
N SER A 171 -6.05 15.07 10.94
CA SER A 171 -6.51 16.05 9.94
C SER A 171 -5.64 16.12 8.67
N PRO A 172 -5.32 14.98 8.02
CA PRO A 172 -4.45 14.96 6.85
C PRO A 172 -5.07 15.70 5.66
N LYS A 173 -4.20 16.27 4.82
CA LYS A 173 -4.60 16.93 3.56
C LYS A 173 -5.16 15.93 2.55
N ILE A 174 -4.65 14.70 2.58
CA ILE A 174 -5.07 13.60 1.71
C ILE A 174 -4.81 12.25 2.37
N VAL A 175 -5.73 11.32 2.14
CA VAL A 175 -5.54 9.90 2.39
C VAL A 175 -5.60 9.16 1.06
N VAL A 176 -4.54 8.44 0.70
CA VAL A 176 -4.54 7.54 -0.46
C VAL A 176 -4.71 6.10 0.03
N SER A 177 -5.45 5.30 -0.74
CA SER A 177 -5.74 3.92 -0.39
C SER A 177 -5.80 3.06 -1.63
N VAL A 178 -5.26 1.85 -1.50
CA VAL A 178 -5.33 0.80 -2.52
C VAL A 178 -6.12 -0.39 -2.02
N ASP A 179 -6.91 -0.98 -2.91
CA ASP A 179 -7.75 -2.15 -2.67
C ASP A 179 -7.50 -3.18 -3.77
N ARG A 180 -7.06 -4.37 -3.36
CA ARG A 180 -6.79 -5.49 -4.27
C ARG A 180 -8.04 -6.27 -4.66
N GLY A 181 -9.22 -5.87 -4.17
CA GLY A 181 -10.50 -6.50 -4.53
C GLY A 181 -10.58 -7.99 -4.18
N CYS A 182 -9.79 -8.46 -3.21
CA CYS A 182 -9.74 -9.86 -2.79
C CYS A 182 -10.25 -10.06 -1.36
N ASP A 183 -10.44 -8.99 -0.59
CA ASP A 183 -10.96 -9.05 0.77
C ASP A 183 -12.40 -8.53 0.85
N ARG A 184 -13.34 -9.46 1.00
CA ARG A 184 -14.79 -9.19 1.11
C ARG A 184 -15.31 -9.54 2.49
N THR A 185 -15.12 -8.60 3.41
CA THR A 185 -15.56 -8.75 4.80
C THR A 185 -17.09 -8.69 4.98
N ASP A 186 -17.80 -8.26 3.93
CA ASP A 186 -19.26 -8.10 3.89
C ASP A 186 -20.03 -9.38 3.55
N VAL A 187 -19.34 -10.42 3.04
CA VAL A 187 -19.95 -11.68 2.60
C VAL A 187 -19.62 -12.86 3.55
N PRO A 188 -20.41 -13.95 3.54
CA PRO A 188 -20.09 -15.17 4.30
C PRO A 188 -18.73 -15.78 3.90
N PHE A 189 -18.07 -16.48 4.84
CA PHE A 189 -16.73 -17.03 4.65
C PHE A 189 -16.55 -17.87 3.37
N PRO A 190 -17.45 -18.81 3.00
CA PRO A 190 -17.29 -19.55 1.73
C PRO A 190 -17.28 -18.64 0.50
N SER A 191 -18.15 -17.64 0.46
CA SER A 191 -18.21 -16.66 -0.63
C SER A 191 -16.97 -15.77 -0.66
N HIS A 192 -16.43 -15.41 0.51
CA HIS A 192 -15.16 -14.68 0.63
C HIS A 192 -14.01 -15.47 0.03
N VAL A 193 -13.88 -16.76 0.37
CA VAL A 193 -12.81 -17.63 -0.16
C VAL A 193 -12.92 -17.75 -1.69
N ILE A 194 -14.13 -17.96 -2.22
CA ILE A 194 -14.36 -18.01 -3.68
C ILE A 194 -13.92 -16.70 -4.33
N HIS A 195 -14.28 -15.55 -3.75
CA HIS A 195 -13.91 -14.25 -4.29
C HIS A 195 -12.39 -14.02 -4.24
N ALA A 196 -11.74 -14.35 -3.13
CA ALA A 196 -10.29 -14.24 -3.01
C ALA A 196 -9.58 -15.10 -4.07
N LEU A 197 -10.01 -16.36 -4.26
CA LEU A 197 -9.47 -17.25 -5.29
C LEU A 197 -9.69 -16.71 -6.70
N GLN A 198 -10.86 -16.13 -6.99
CA GLN A 198 -11.12 -15.49 -8.29
C GLN A 198 -10.18 -14.31 -8.54
N SER A 199 -9.98 -13.43 -7.55
CA SER A 199 -9.08 -12.28 -7.69
C SER A 199 -7.61 -12.72 -7.89
N TYR A 200 -7.16 -13.76 -7.19
CA TYR A 200 -5.82 -14.32 -7.41
C TYR A 200 -5.68 -15.08 -8.73
N SER A 201 -6.73 -15.77 -9.20
CA SER A 201 -6.76 -16.38 -10.53
C SER A 201 -6.54 -15.32 -11.61
N ASN A 202 -7.21 -14.16 -11.50
CA ASN A 202 -7.03 -13.07 -12.46
C ASN A 202 -5.60 -12.52 -12.44
N LEU A 203 -4.98 -12.43 -11.26
CA LEU A 203 -3.59 -12.01 -11.13
C LEU A 203 -2.64 -13.03 -11.77
N LEU A 204 -2.82 -14.32 -11.51
CA LEU A 204 -2.00 -15.39 -12.09
C LEU A 204 -2.13 -15.46 -13.61
N GLU A 205 -3.36 -15.38 -14.14
CA GLU A 205 -3.60 -15.29 -15.58
C GLU A 205 -2.86 -14.10 -16.23
N SER A 206 -2.76 -12.97 -15.51
CA SER A 206 -2.03 -11.78 -16.00
C SER A 206 -0.51 -11.98 -16.00
N LEU A 207 0.00 -12.80 -15.09
CA LEU A 207 1.42 -13.13 -14.98
C LEU A 207 1.83 -14.17 -16.02
N ASP A 208 1.00 -15.19 -16.24
CA ASP A 208 1.22 -16.24 -17.25
C ASP A 208 1.24 -15.69 -18.67
N ALA A 209 0.54 -14.58 -18.92
CA ALA A 209 0.58 -13.91 -20.21
C ALA A 209 1.91 -13.21 -20.50
N VAL A 210 2.76 -13.01 -19.48
CA VAL A 210 4.09 -12.46 -19.66
C VAL A 210 5.06 -13.60 -19.97
N ASN A 211 5.66 -13.56 -21.15
CA ASN A 211 6.63 -14.58 -21.59
C ASN A 211 8.00 -14.36 -20.89
N VAL A 212 8.06 -14.64 -19.60
CA VAL A 212 9.23 -14.44 -18.72
C VAL A 212 9.78 -15.77 -18.20
N ASN A 213 10.94 -15.71 -17.55
CA ASN A 213 11.58 -16.88 -16.97
C ASN A 213 10.63 -17.58 -15.96
N PRO A 214 10.33 -18.88 -16.12
CA PRO A 214 9.53 -19.66 -15.17
C PRO A 214 10.04 -19.57 -13.72
N ASP A 215 11.35 -19.44 -13.50
CA ASP A 215 11.93 -19.27 -12.17
C ASP A 215 11.47 -17.97 -11.49
N ALA A 216 11.24 -16.90 -12.27
CA ALA A 216 10.74 -15.63 -11.74
C ALA A 216 9.28 -15.75 -11.34
N LEU A 217 8.45 -16.40 -12.16
CA LEU A 217 7.05 -16.68 -11.86
C LEU A 217 6.91 -17.54 -10.60
N GLN A 218 7.67 -18.64 -10.51
CA GLN A 218 7.65 -19.51 -9.34
C GLN A 218 8.06 -18.77 -8.05
N LYS A 219 9.02 -17.83 -8.12
CA LYS A 219 9.38 -16.98 -6.97
C LYS A 219 8.24 -16.04 -6.58
N ILE A 220 7.58 -15.40 -7.55
CA ILE A 220 6.42 -14.53 -7.30
C ILE A 220 5.30 -15.32 -6.63
N GLU A 221 4.96 -16.48 -7.18
CA GLU A 221 3.91 -17.35 -6.65
C GLU A 221 4.21 -17.76 -5.20
N ARG A 222 5.41 -18.29 -4.95
CA ARG A 222 5.79 -18.83 -3.65
C ARG A 222 5.95 -17.77 -2.56
N PHE A 223 6.49 -16.59 -2.90
CA PHE A 223 6.88 -15.59 -1.90
C PHE A 223 5.95 -14.37 -1.83
N LEU A 224 5.03 -14.19 -2.77
CA LEU A 224 4.04 -13.10 -2.76
C LEU A 224 2.59 -13.60 -2.84
N VAL A 225 2.27 -14.44 -3.83
CA VAL A 225 0.88 -14.86 -4.10
C VAL A 225 0.38 -15.80 -3.01
N GLN A 226 1.10 -16.89 -2.75
CA GLN A 226 0.74 -17.88 -1.74
C GLN A 226 0.61 -17.24 -0.33
N PRO A 227 1.61 -16.49 0.18
CA PRO A 227 1.47 -15.82 1.47
C PRO A 227 0.31 -14.80 1.51
N GLY A 228 -0.01 -14.17 0.37
CA GLY A 228 -1.15 -13.28 0.25
C GLY A 228 -2.50 -14.01 0.37
N ILE A 229 -2.65 -15.14 -0.30
CA ILE A 229 -3.84 -16.02 -0.18
C ILE A 229 -3.99 -16.50 1.26
N GLU A 230 -2.91 -17.04 1.84
CA GLU A 230 -2.89 -17.52 3.23
C GLU A 230 -3.28 -16.39 4.20
N LYS A 231 -2.74 -15.18 4.01
CA LYS A 231 -3.09 -13.99 4.80
C LYS A 231 -4.59 -13.70 4.73
N ILE A 232 -5.16 -13.60 3.54
CA ILE A 232 -6.57 -13.20 3.36
C ILE A 232 -7.53 -14.25 3.91
N VAL A 233 -7.27 -15.54 3.63
CA VAL A 233 -8.13 -16.63 4.11
C VAL A 233 -8.02 -16.79 5.62
N MET A 234 -6.81 -16.80 6.18
CA MET A 234 -6.62 -16.95 7.63
C MET A 234 -7.06 -15.71 8.42
N GLY A 235 -6.91 -14.52 7.85
CA GLY A 235 -7.43 -13.27 8.41
C GLY A 235 -8.94 -13.34 8.65
N ARG A 236 -9.71 -13.70 7.63
CA ARG A 236 -11.16 -13.89 7.76
C ARG A 236 -11.54 -15.10 8.59
N PHE A 237 -10.79 -16.19 8.55
CA PHE A 237 -11.06 -17.33 9.40
C PHE A 237 -10.97 -16.97 10.90
N ARG A 238 -10.03 -16.09 11.27
CA ARG A 238 -9.88 -15.59 12.64
C ARG A 238 -10.93 -14.55 13.04
N SER A 239 -11.52 -13.84 12.08
CA SER A 239 -12.57 -12.84 12.31
C SER A 239 -13.73 -13.04 11.33
N LEU A 240 -14.67 -13.90 11.73
CA LEU A 240 -15.85 -14.26 10.93
C LEU A 240 -16.95 -13.18 10.96
N GLU A 241 -16.79 -12.15 11.80
CA GLU A 241 -17.74 -11.06 11.87
C GLU A 241 -17.82 -10.33 10.52
N LYS A 242 -19.05 -10.07 10.09
CA LYS A 242 -19.28 -9.29 8.88
C LYS A 242 -19.00 -7.83 9.18
N MET A 243 -18.19 -7.20 8.34
CA MET A 243 -17.99 -5.77 8.40
C MET A 243 -18.58 -5.13 7.15
N PRO A 244 -19.10 -3.89 7.24
CA PRO A 244 -19.42 -3.12 6.05
C PRO A 244 -18.21 -3.02 5.13
N HIS A 245 -18.47 -2.93 3.83
CA HIS A 245 -17.42 -2.70 2.84
C HIS A 245 -16.58 -1.47 3.22
N TRP A 246 -15.26 -1.53 3.03
CA TRP A 246 -14.33 -0.50 3.51
C TRP A 246 -14.69 0.91 3.04
N ARG A 247 -15.16 1.08 1.80
CA ARG A 247 -15.64 2.38 1.28
C ARG A 247 -16.78 2.95 2.13
N THR A 248 -17.69 2.09 2.61
CA THR A 248 -18.78 2.50 3.53
C THR A 248 -18.20 2.95 4.87
N LEU A 249 -17.17 2.26 5.37
CA LEU A 249 -16.49 2.66 6.60
C LEU A 249 -15.83 4.03 6.48
N PHE A 250 -15.10 4.31 5.38
CA PHE A 250 -14.54 5.64 5.09
C PHE A 250 -15.64 6.72 5.09
N LEU A 251 -16.72 6.52 4.34
CA LEU A 251 -17.83 7.48 4.28
C LEU A 251 -18.47 7.71 5.66
N SER A 252 -18.74 6.63 6.40
CA SER A 252 -19.34 6.71 7.75
C SER A 252 -18.43 7.34 8.80
N SER A 253 -17.11 7.27 8.59
CA SER A 253 -16.11 7.96 9.41
C SER A 253 -15.88 9.41 8.97
N GLY A 254 -16.68 9.92 8.02
CA GLY A 254 -16.68 11.31 7.58
C GLY A 254 -15.66 11.63 6.48
N PHE A 255 -15.02 10.64 5.87
CA PHE A 255 -14.13 10.88 4.73
C PHE A 255 -14.95 11.09 3.46
N SER A 256 -14.52 12.03 2.61
CA SER A 256 -15.13 12.26 1.30
C SER A 256 -14.19 11.81 0.18
N PRO A 257 -14.67 11.08 -0.84
CA PRO A 257 -13.84 10.67 -1.96
C PRO A 257 -13.30 11.87 -2.75
N LEU A 258 -12.04 11.79 -3.18
CA LEU A 258 -11.41 12.72 -4.09
C LEU A 258 -11.35 12.09 -5.49
N THR A 259 -11.69 12.88 -6.50
CA THR A 259 -11.55 12.45 -7.90
C THR A 259 -10.12 12.73 -8.36
N PHE A 260 -9.47 11.73 -8.94
CA PHE A 260 -8.15 11.91 -9.53
C PHE A 260 -8.19 12.88 -10.72
N SER A 261 -7.12 13.67 -10.86
CA SER A 261 -6.95 14.59 -11.98
C SER A 261 -6.71 13.84 -13.29
N ASN A 262 -6.90 14.53 -14.42
CA ASN A 262 -6.56 13.99 -15.74
C ASN A 262 -5.06 13.68 -15.86
N PHE A 263 -4.21 14.37 -15.10
CA PHE A 263 -2.77 14.11 -15.08
C PHE A 263 -2.44 12.82 -14.33
N THR A 264 -3.08 12.59 -13.18
CA THR A 264 -3.02 11.29 -12.48
C THR A 264 -3.50 10.14 -13.36
N GLU A 265 -4.62 10.32 -14.06
CA GLU A 265 -5.17 9.33 -14.99
C GLU A 265 -4.21 9.03 -16.14
N SER A 266 -3.65 10.08 -16.76
CA SER A 266 -2.67 9.93 -17.86
C SER A 266 -1.39 9.23 -17.41
N GLN A 267 -0.92 9.50 -16.18
CA GLN A 267 0.24 8.83 -15.61
C GLN A 267 -0.03 7.33 -15.42
N ALA A 268 -1.19 6.98 -14.85
CA ALA A 268 -1.59 5.59 -14.67
C ALA A 268 -1.69 4.83 -16.01
N GLU A 269 -2.24 5.47 -17.04
CA GLU A 269 -2.24 4.91 -18.40
C GLU A 269 -0.83 4.73 -18.98
N CYS A 270 0.08 5.67 -18.71
CA CYS A 270 1.45 5.60 -19.20
C CYS A 270 2.19 4.38 -18.63
N VAL A 271 1.98 4.06 -17.35
CA VAL A 271 2.51 2.84 -16.72
C VAL A 271 2.06 1.59 -17.47
N VAL A 272 0.76 1.50 -17.77
CA VAL A 272 0.21 0.35 -18.50
C VAL A 272 0.74 0.27 -19.93
N LYS A 273 0.84 1.41 -20.64
CA LYS A 273 1.37 1.48 -22.01
C LYS A 273 2.83 1.04 -22.12
N ARG A 274 3.61 1.13 -21.04
CA ARG A 274 5.02 0.66 -20.98
C ARG A 274 5.13 -0.86 -20.78
N THR A 275 4.05 -1.52 -20.40
CA THR A 275 4.04 -2.98 -20.20
C THR A 275 4.06 -3.68 -21.56
N PRO A 276 4.97 -4.64 -21.80
CA PRO A 276 5.12 -5.27 -23.12
C PRO A 276 3.91 -6.14 -23.51
N VAL A 277 3.10 -6.56 -22.53
CA VAL A 277 1.97 -7.48 -22.72
C VAL A 277 0.67 -6.72 -22.89
N ARG A 278 -0.10 -7.07 -23.92
CA ARG A 278 -1.46 -6.56 -24.12
C ARG A 278 -2.44 -7.25 -23.18
N GLY A 279 -3.41 -6.49 -22.68
CA GLY A 279 -4.49 -7.01 -21.83
C GLY A 279 -4.64 -6.24 -20.52
N PHE A 280 -3.61 -5.50 -20.11
CA PHE A 280 -3.72 -4.50 -19.06
C PHE A 280 -4.37 -3.22 -19.59
N HIS A 281 -5.24 -2.62 -18.78
CA HIS A 281 -5.80 -1.29 -19.03
C HIS A 281 -6.24 -0.63 -17.72
N VAL A 282 -6.39 0.69 -17.75
CA VAL A 282 -6.91 1.48 -16.62
C VAL A 282 -8.38 1.80 -16.89
N GLU A 283 -9.23 1.60 -15.90
CA GLU A 283 -10.62 2.04 -15.91
C GLU A 283 -10.89 3.06 -14.81
N LYS A 284 -11.64 4.11 -15.15
CA LYS A 284 -12.20 5.02 -14.17
C LYS A 284 -13.51 4.45 -13.62
N ARG A 285 -13.55 4.16 -12.33
CA ARG A 285 -14.76 3.68 -11.64
C ARG A 285 -15.07 4.61 -10.48
N GLN A 286 -16.12 5.41 -10.62
CA GLN A 286 -16.49 6.45 -9.64
C GLN A 286 -15.30 7.40 -9.39
N SER A 287 -14.82 7.48 -8.15
CA SER A 287 -13.66 8.26 -7.71
C SER A 287 -12.38 7.42 -7.58
N SER A 288 -12.32 6.25 -8.23
CA SER A 288 -11.17 5.35 -8.24
C SER A 288 -10.62 5.15 -9.65
N LEU A 289 -9.32 4.88 -9.73
CA LEU A 289 -8.69 4.31 -10.92
C LEU A 289 -8.44 2.83 -10.65
N VAL A 290 -8.73 1.99 -11.64
CA VAL A 290 -8.69 0.53 -11.50
C VAL A 290 -7.81 -0.04 -12.59
N LEU A 291 -6.79 -0.80 -12.18
CA LEU A 291 -6.01 -1.63 -13.09
C LEU A 291 -6.76 -2.94 -13.34
N CYS A 292 -6.99 -3.22 -14.61
CA CYS A 292 -7.69 -4.41 -15.07
C CYS A 292 -6.76 -5.30 -15.92
N TRP A 293 -7.03 -6.61 -15.89
CA TRP A 293 -6.54 -7.59 -16.86
C TRP A 293 -7.74 -8.21 -17.58
N GLN A 294 -7.84 -8.04 -18.90
CA GLN A 294 -8.95 -8.57 -19.72
C GLN A 294 -10.35 -8.24 -19.14
N ARG A 295 -10.52 -7.00 -18.66
CA ARG A 295 -11.74 -6.45 -18.01
C ARG A 295 -11.99 -6.94 -16.58
N LYS A 296 -11.13 -7.81 -16.05
CA LYS A 296 -11.17 -8.26 -14.66
C LYS A 296 -10.31 -7.33 -13.80
N GLU A 297 -10.84 -6.86 -12.68
CA GLU A 297 -10.12 -5.97 -11.77
C GLU A 297 -8.97 -6.72 -11.07
N LEU A 298 -7.81 -6.07 -10.97
CA LEU A 298 -6.65 -6.54 -10.22
C LEU A 298 -6.40 -5.70 -8.96
N ILE A 299 -6.46 -4.38 -9.09
CA ILE A 299 -6.24 -3.43 -8.00
C ILE A 299 -6.89 -2.10 -8.33
N SER A 300 -7.47 -1.45 -7.33
CA SER A 300 -7.99 -0.10 -7.41
C SER A 300 -7.22 0.85 -6.49
N ALA A 301 -6.97 2.06 -6.98
CA ALA A 301 -6.46 3.18 -6.20
C ALA A 301 -7.59 4.18 -5.94
N SER A 302 -7.55 4.84 -4.80
CA SER A 302 -8.51 5.88 -4.40
C SER A 302 -7.84 6.94 -3.53
N ALA A 303 -8.38 8.15 -3.56
CA ALA A 303 -7.97 9.24 -2.70
C ALA A 303 -9.18 9.78 -1.92
N TRP A 304 -8.94 10.29 -0.72
CA TRP A 304 -9.96 10.73 0.21
C TRP A 304 -9.50 11.98 0.96
N ARG A 305 -10.45 12.85 1.28
CA ARG A 305 -10.26 14.04 2.11
C ARG A 305 -10.86 13.81 3.49
N CYS A 306 -10.19 14.36 4.50
CA CYS A 306 -10.72 14.43 5.86
C CYS A 306 -11.74 15.54 6.06
#